data_AF-A0A060YZM2-F1
#
_entry.id   AF-A0A060YZM2-F1
#
_cell.length_a   1.000
_cell.length_b   1.000
_cell.length_c   1.000
_cell.angle_alpha   90.00
_cell.angle_beta   90.00
_cell.angle_gamma   90.00
#
_symmetry.space_group_name_H-M   'P 1'
#
loop_
_entity.id
_entity.type
_entity.pdbx_description
1 polymer ?
#
loop_
_entity_poly.entity_id
_entity_poly.type
_entity_poly.pdbx_seq_one_letter_code
_entity_poly.pdbx_strand_id
1 'polypeptide(L)'
;MKTVKLTVSYSAVVFKTVAEICRALNIRRPEELSLLKPPDDPSKKKKKKDKNPALDDILDMDSISGGSGGTGSPLYSKTMVPTYDPENGTPASATSLWFGDNPLTSSQPNLPPAELSKMYQQLSMVDKAIINAGWLDSSRSLMEQGIGEDDRLQLRFKYHCFFDLNPKYDAVRITQLYEQARWSILLEEIDCTEEEMLMFASLQYHICKMTMSTEPLDFSNEPEMDEVEAALSNLEVTLEGGNTDRILEDITDVPKLADSLKLFRPKRLTLRPFKEYWFVFKDTTISYYKNKETASGEPIEQLHLRGCEVVPDVNVTDKKFGIKLLLPVADGMNEVYIRCDNETQYSKWKAACTLASKGKTMAYSSYRSEVKNIQSFLQMKSLAPPPGQAAPDLDAMEMNAECFVSPRYTKKYKTKQVGVYLQYRVIIHDSVFVSHRQTERGCVTRALQRKI
;
A
#
# COMPACT_ATOMS: atom_id res chain seq x y z
N MET A 1 -8.12 -7.06 -20.11
CA MET A 1 -8.63 -7.89 -19.00
C MET A 1 -8.22 -9.32 -19.30
N LYS A 2 -7.76 -10.11 -18.31
CA LYS A 2 -7.40 -11.51 -18.53
C LYS A 2 -8.63 -12.40 -18.36
N THR A 3 -8.73 -13.45 -19.16
CA THR A 3 -9.78 -14.47 -19.03
C THR A 3 -9.11 -15.79 -18.65
N VAL A 4 -9.67 -16.48 -17.65
CA VAL A 4 -9.19 -17.80 -17.23
C VAL A 4 -10.29 -18.81 -17.53
N LYS A 5 -9.93 -19.92 -18.18
CA LYS A 5 -10.83 -21.06 -18.35
C LYS A 5 -10.66 -22.01 -17.16
N LEU A 6 -11.76 -22.31 -16.48
CA LEU A 6 -11.80 -23.18 -15.30
C LEU A 6 -13.00 -24.11 -15.40
N THR A 7 -12.80 -25.38 -15.03
CA THR A 7 -13.90 -26.32 -14.79
C THR A 7 -14.49 -26.08 -13.40
N VAL A 8 -15.81 -25.89 -13.33
CA VAL A 8 -16.52 -25.53 -12.08
C VAL A 8 -17.77 -26.37 -11.90
N SER A 9 -18.25 -26.50 -10.66
CA SER A 9 -19.51 -27.16 -10.38
C SER A 9 -20.71 -26.28 -10.73
N TYR A 10 -21.57 -26.77 -11.63
CA TYR A 10 -22.83 -26.12 -12.00
C TYR A 10 -23.98 -26.44 -11.04
N SER A 11 -23.83 -27.48 -10.22
CA SER A 11 -24.85 -27.96 -9.28
C SER A 11 -24.63 -27.47 -7.84
N ALA A 12 -23.40 -27.11 -7.48
CA ALA A 12 -23.13 -26.46 -6.20
C ALA A 12 -23.68 -25.03 -6.18
N VAL A 13 -24.03 -24.53 -4.98
CA VAL A 13 -24.40 -23.13 -4.78
C VAL A 13 -23.23 -22.22 -5.14
N VAL A 14 -23.52 -21.05 -5.72
CA VAL A 14 -22.50 -20.11 -6.23
C VAL A 14 -21.47 -19.75 -5.18
N PHE A 15 -21.84 -19.60 -3.90
CA PHE A 15 -20.86 -19.34 -2.83
C PHE A 15 -19.78 -20.42 -2.74
N LYS A 16 -20.16 -21.70 -2.82
CA LYS A 16 -19.22 -22.82 -2.78
C LYS A 16 -18.38 -22.85 -4.05
N THR A 17 -19.00 -22.62 -5.21
CA THR A 17 -18.30 -22.53 -6.50
C THR A 17 -17.26 -21.40 -6.50
N VAL A 18 -17.59 -20.23 -5.96
CA VAL A 18 -16.64 -19.11 -5.77
C VAL A 18 -15.49 -19.51 -4.84
N ALA A 19 -15.77 -20.17 -3.73
CA ALA A 19 -14.72 -20.65 -2.83
C ALA A 19 -13.76 -21.64 -3.51
N GLU A 20 -14.26 -22.50 -4.39
CA GLU A 20 -13.45 -23.40 -5.21
C GLU A 20 -12.62 -22.66 -6.25
N ILE A 21 -13.21 -21.69 -6.95
CA ILE A 21 -12.49 -20.82 -7.90
C ILE A 21 -11.38 -20.05 -7.18
N CYS A 22 -11.68 -19.37 -6.07
CA CYS A 22 -10.70 -18.61 -5.30
C CYS A 22 -9.57 -19.51 -4.79
N ARG A 23 -9.87 -20.74 -4.34
CA ARG A 23 -8.85 -21.71 -3.96
C ARG A 23 -7.94 -22.08 -5.14
N ALA A 24 -8.50 -22.32 -6.33
CA ALA A 24 -7.72 -22.62 -7.53
C ALA A 24 -6.84 -21.45 -7.96
N LEU A 25 -7.30 -20.21 -7.75
CA LEU A 25 -6.58 -18.99 -8.10
C LEU A 25 -5.64 -18.48 -6.98
N ASN A 26 -5.54 -19.19 -5.85
CA ASN A 26 -4.78 -18.77 -4.66
C ASN A 26 -5.23 -17.39 -4.10
N ILE A 27 -6.54 -17.20 -3.99
CA ILE A 27 -7.18 -16.03 -3.38
C ILE A 27 -7.77 -16.46 -2.03
N ARG A 28 -7.22 -15.94 -0.92
CA ARG A 28 -7.81 -16.11 0.42
C ARG A 28 -9.10 -15.28 0.54
N ARG A 29 -9.91 -15.59 1.55
CA ARG A 29 -11.14 -14.85 1.90
C ARG A 29 -12.17 -14.79 0.74
N PRO A 30 -12.60 -15.95 0.19
CA PRO A 30 -13.56 -15.99 -0.92
C PRO A 30 -14.89 -15.30 -0.62
N GLU A 31 -15.25 -15.12 0.65
CA GLU A 31 -16.43 -14.40 1.10
C GLU A 31 -16.50 -12.93 0.64
N GLU A 32 -15.38 -12.34 0.22
CA GLU A 32 -15.30 -10.97 -0.30
C GLU A 32 -15.64 -10.89 -1.81
N LEU A 33 -15.64 -12.04 -2.51
CA LEU A 33 -15.81 -12.13 -3.95
C LEU A 33 -17.15 -12.78 -4.32
N SER A 34 -17.63 -12.51 -5.52
CA SER A 34 -18.71 -13.26 -6.13
C SER A 34 -18.61 -13.23 -7.65
N LEU A 35 -19.55 -13.90 -8.32
CA LEU A 35 -19.68 -13.92 -9.77
C LEU A 35 -20.71 -12.88 -10.22
N LEU A 36 -20.32 -12.09 -11.21
CA LEU A 36 -21.14 -11.08 -11.86
C LEU A 36 -21.36 -11.49 -13.32
N LYS A 37 -22.62 -11.53 -13.75
CA LYS A 37 -22.98 -11.70 -15.16
C LYS A 37 -22.72 -10.38 -15.89
N PRO A 38 -21.90 -10.38 -16.97
CA PRO A 38 -21.69 -9.17 -17.74
C PRO A 38 -23.01 -8.71 -18.39
N PRO A 39 -23.23 -7.40 -18.56
CA PRO A 39 -24.42 -6.91 -19.26
C PRO A 39 -24.45 -7.42 -20.70
N ASP A 40 -25.65 -7.75 -21.19
CA ASP A 40 -25.86 -8.17 -22.58
C ASP A 40 -25.49 -7.02 -23.52
N ASP A 41 -24.40 -7.16 -24.28
CA ASP A 41 -24.00 -6.18 -25.27
C ASP A 41 -24.79 -6.40 -26.58
N PRO A 42 -25.74 -5.52 -26.94
CA PRO A 42 -26.55 -5.68 -28.15
C PRO A 42 -25.69 -5.62 -29.43
N SER A 43 -24.47 -5.06 -29.38
CA SER A 43 -23.56 -4.99 -30.53
C SER A 43 -22.86 -6.33 -30.83
N LYS A 44 -22.69 -7.21 -29.83
CA LYS A 44 -22.08 -8.54 -30.01
C LYS A 44 -23.02 -9.55 -30.68
N LYS A 45 -24.34 -9.35 -30.60
CA LYS A 45 -25.31 -10.17 -31.36
C LYS A 45 -25.18 -9.99 -32.89
N LYS A 46 -24.74 -8.81 -33.36
CA LYS A 46 -24.46 -8.55 -34.79
C LYS A 46 -23.08 -9.04 -35.25
N LYS A 47 -22.09 -9.11 -34.35
CA LYS A 47 -20.71 -9.54 -34.65
C LYS A 47 -20.47 -11.05 -34.57
N LYS A 48 -21.50 -11.88 -34.30
CA LYS A 48 -21.37 -13.35 -34.28
C LYS A 48 -20.99 -13.96 -35.64
N LYS A 49 -20.90 -13.15 -36.72
CA LYS A 49 -20.54 -13.58 -38.08
C LYS A 49 -19.09 -13.27 -38.49
N ASP A 50 -18.36 -12.39 -37.80
CA ASP A 50 -16.97 -12.07 -38.13
C ASP A 50 -16.08 -12.31 -36.91
N LYS A 51 -15.49 -13.51 -36.85
CA LYS A 51 -14.42 -13.83 -35.90
C LYS A 51 -13.14 -13.10 -36.33
N ASN A 52 -12.78 -12.04 -35.62
CA ASN A 52 -11.38 -11.63 -35.46
C ASN A 52 -11.01 -11.80 -33.97
N PRO A 53 -10.13 -12.77 -33.62
CA PRO A 53 -9.68 -12.98 -32.25
C PRO A 53 -8.54 -12.00 -31.97
N ALA A 54 -8.87 -10.76 -31.63
CA ALA A 54 -7.89 -9.80 -31.16
C ALA A 54 -8.05 -9.64 -29.64
N LEU A 55 -7.00 -10.03 -28.91
CA LEU A 55 -6.68 -9.65 -27.52
C LEU A 55 -7.51 -10.27 -26.38
N ASP A 56 -7.73 -11.58 -26.37
CA ASP A 56 -8.03 -12.30 -25.12
C ASP A 56 -6.97 -13.39 -24.93
N ASP A 57 -5.92 -13.13 -24.12
CA ASP A 57 -5.06 -14.18 -23.58
C ASP A 57 -5.92 -15.05 -22.66
N ILE A 58 -6.44 -16.16 -23.19
CA ILE A 58 -7.18 -17.15 -22.42
C ILE A 58 -6.15 -18.04 -21.75
N LEU A 59 -6.01 -17.90 -20.43
CA LEU A 59 -5.20 -18.80 -19.62
C LEU A 59 -6.00 -20.08 -19.38
N ASP A 60 -5.55 -21.19 -19.97
CA ASP A 60 -6.13 -22.51 -19.74
C ASP A 60 -5.43 -23.18 -18.56
N MET A 61 -6.09 -23.14 -17.40
CA MET A 61 -5.50 -23.60 -16.15
C MET A 61 -5.57 -25.13 -15.99
N ASP A 62 -6.38 -25.80 -16.82
CA ASP A 62 -6.49 -27.26 -16.86
C ASP A 62 -5.32 -27.90 -17.64
N SER A 63 -4.70 -27.15 -18.57
CA SER A 63 -3.62 -27.61 -19.46
C SER A 63 -2.20 -27.58 -18.85
N ILE A 64 -1.98 -26.89 -17.74
CA ILE A 64 -0.67 -26.86 -17.03
C ILE A 64 -0.39 -28.19 -16.30
N SER A 65 -1.35 -29.13 -16.33
CA SER A 65 -1.25 -30.46 -15.74
C SER A 65 -0.71 -31.56 -16.67
N GLY A 66 -0.35 -31.27 -17.93
CA GLY A 66 0.07 -32.31 -18.88
C GLY A 66 1.04 -31.90 -20.00
N GLY A 67 2.35 -32.14 -19.78
CA GLY A 67 3.42 -32.25 -20.80
C GLY A 67 4.12 -30.92 -21.16
N SER A 68 5.46 -30.78 -21.30
CA SER A 68 6.59 -31.71 -21.35
C SER A 68 7.90 -30.96 -21.01
N GLY A 69 8.82 -31.63 -20.30
CA GLY A 69 10.27 -31.49 -20.50
C GLY A 69 11.01 -30.27 -19.91
N GLY A 70 11.13 -30.19 -18.58
CA GLY A 70 12.08 -29.30 -17.90
C GLY A 70 12.17 -29.66 -16.43
N THR A 71 13.39 -29.79 -15.89
CA THR A 71 13.69 -30.25 -14.53
C THR A 71 13.08 -29.32 -13.46
N GLY A 72 11.90 -29.68 -12.95
CA GLY A 72 11.18 -28.96 -11.90
C GLY A 72 9.67 -29.14 -12.01
N SER A 73 9.16 -30.34 -11.74
CA SER A 73 7.73 -30.65 -11.82
C SER A 73 6.98 -30.07 -10.60
N PRO A 74 5.94 -29.23 -10.76
CA PRO A 74 5.07 -28.84 -9.64
C PRO A 74 4.06 -29.97 -9.41
N LEU A 75 4.13 -30.56 -8.22
CA LEU A 75 3.35 -31.72 -7.75
C LEU A 75 1.85 -31.38 -7.53
N TYR A 76 1.11 -30.96 -8.55
CA TYR A 76 -0.36 -30.94 -8.45
C TYR A 76 -0.91 -32.33 -8.78
N SER A 77 -0.99 -33.20 -7.77
CA SER A 77 -1.82 -34.41 -7.88
C SER A 77 -3.27 -34.06 -7.52
N LYS A 78 -4.24 -34.51 -8.33
CA LYS A 78 -5.69 -34.30 -8.19
C LYS A 78 -6.28 -34.80 -6.85
N THR A 79 -5.45 -35.40 -6.01
CA THR A 79 -5.77 -36.01 -4.71
C THR A 79 -5.19 -35.20 -3.53
N MET A 80 -4.37 -34.18 -3.78
CA MET A 80 -3.80 -33.29 -2.75
C MET A 80 -4.69 -32.07 -2.55
N VAL A 81 -5.08 -31.80 -1.30
CA VAL A 81 -5.85 -30.60 -0.92
C VAL A 81 -4.87 -29.53 -0.42
N PRO A 82 -4.85 -28.31 -1.00
CA PRO A 82 -4.08 -27.20 -0.46
C PRO A 82 -4.47 -27.01 1.01
N THR A 83 -3.50 -27.21 1.90
CA THR A 83 -3.77 -27.24 3.34
C THR A 83 -3.49 -25.85 3.88
N TYR A 84 -4.53 -25.23 4.43
CA TYR A 84 -4.43 -23.95 5.10
C TYR A 84 -4.62 -24.17 6.60
N ASP A 85 -3.84 -23.45 7.40
CA ASP A 85 -4.01 -23.38 8.84
C ASP A 85 -5.42 -22.83 9.16
N PRO A 86 -6.24 -23.55 9.94
CA PRO A 86 -7.62 -23.19 10.22
C PRO A 86 -7.78 -21.95 11.12
N GLU A 87 -6.77 -21.53 11.88
CA GLU A 87 -6.87 -20.36 12.78
C GLU A 87 -6.53 -19.05 12.07
N ASN A 88 -5.56 -19.06 11.14
CA ASN A 88 -5.05 -17.86 10.48
C ASN A 88 -5.14 -17.89 8.94
N GLY A 89 -5.51 -19.02 8.35
CA GLY A 89 -5.66 -19.21 6.91
C GLY A 89 -4.33 -19.23 6.15
N THR A 90 -3.20 -19.51 6.81
CA THR A 90 -1.89 -19.57 6.16
C THR A 90 -1.73 -20.86 5.35
N PRO A 91 -1.23 -20.81 4.10
CA PRO A 91 -0.88 -22.02 3.37
C PRO A 91 0.30 -22.71 4.07
N ALA A 92 0.20 -24.03 4.27
CA ALA A 92 1.34 -24.82 4.74
C ALA A 92 2.53 -24.64 3.77
N SER A 93 3.78 -24.75 4.23
CA SER A 93 4.97 -24.50 3.40
C SER A 93 5.01 -25.32 2.10
N ALA A 94 4.41 -26.51 2.10
CA ALA A 94 4.23 -27.34 0.91
C ALA A 94 3.30 -26.67 -0.13
N THR A 95 2.23 -26.01 0.31
CA THR A 95 1.25 -25.31 -0.53
C THR A 95 1.83 -24.05 -1.18
N SER A 96 2.77 -23.34 -0.54
CA SER A 96 3.47 -22.20 -1.16
C SER A 96 4.34 -22.59 -2.35
N LEU A 97 4.94 -23.79 -2.32
CA LEU A 97 5.78 -24.32 -3.41
C LEU A 97 4.96 -24.82 -4.61
N TRP A 98 3.66 -25.09 -4.43
CA TRP A 98 2.79 -25.60 -5.49
C TRP A 98 2.39 -24.54 -6.52
N PHE A 99 2.50 -23.25 -6.16
CA PHE A 99 1.91 -22.17 -6.95
C PHE A 99 2.86 -21.44 -7.90
N GLY A 100 4.18 -21.70 -7.85
CA GLY A 100 5.17 -21.20 -8.83
C GLY A 100 4.97 -19.75 -9.32
N ASP A 101 5.43 -19.43 -10.53
CA ASP A 101 5.17 -18.16 -11.22
C ASP A 101 3.69 -18.06 -11.65
N ASN A 102 2.79 -17.77 -10.71
CA ASN A 102 1.37 -17.56 -11.04
C ASN A 102 1.22 -16.23 -11.81
N PRO A 103 0.74 -16.23 -13.08
CA PRO A 103 0.65 -15.04 -13.93
C PRO A 103 -0.40 -14.01 -13.47
N LEU A 104 -1.15 -14.31 -12.41
CA LEU A 104 -2.08 -13.40 -11.73
C LEU A 104 -1.42 -12.61 -10.60
N THR A 105 -0.16 -12.90 -10.28
CA THR A 105 0.66 -12.17 -9.29
C THR A 105 1.32 -10.92 -9.87
N SER A 106 1.37 -10.77 -11.19
CA SER A 106 1.94 -9.60 -11.86
C SER A 106 0.85 -8.65 -12.38
N SER A 107 1.06 -7.35 -12.13
CA SER A 107 0.21 -6.30 -12.69
C SER A 107 0.32 -6.28 -14.20
N GLN A 108 -0.79 -6.04 -14.89
CA GLN A 108 -0.79 -5.90 -16.34
C GLN A 108 -0.27 -4.53 -16.78
N PRO A 109 0.50 -4.45 -17.88
CA PRO A 109 0.90 -3.16 -18.44
C PRO A 109 -0.34 -2.31 -18.76
N ASN A 110 -0.19 -0.99 -18.71
CA ASN A 110 -1.27 -0.08 -19.08
C ASN A 110 -1.54 -0.18 -20.58
N LEU A 111 -2.82 -0.01 -20.94
CA LEU A 111 -3.21 0.06 -22.34
C LEU A 111 -2.87 1.43 -22.93
N PRO A 112 -2.61 1.49 -24.25
CA PRO A 112 -2.47 2.76 -24.95
C PRO A 112 -3.72 3.66 -24.76
N PRO A 113 -3.58 5.00 -24.73
CA PRO A 113 -4.71 5.90 -24.49
C PRO A 113 -5.85 5.74 -25.52
N ALA A 114 -5.50 5.38 -26.76
CA ALA A 114 -6.45 5.13 -27.84
C ALA A 114 -7.35 3.91 -27.58
N GLU A 115 -6.84 2.87 -26.90
CA GLU A 115 -7.62 1.69 -26.54
C GLU A 115 -8.43 1.92 -25.28
N LEU A 116 -7.83 2.60 -24.29
CA LEU A 116 -8.54 3.00 -23.07
C LEU A 116 -9.76 3.88 -23.40
N SER A 117 -9.61 4.81 -24.35
CA SER A 117 -10.69 5.68 -24.80
C SER A 117 -11.84 4.93 -25.50
N LYS A 118 -11.58 3.77 -26.11
CA LYS A 118 -12.63 2.94 -26.74
C LYS A 118 -13.46 2.18 -25.70
N MET A 119 -12.86 1.83 -24.58
CA MET A 119 -13.53 1.13 -23.49
C MET A 119 -14.22 2.10 -22.52
N TYR A 120 -13.68 3.30 -22.38
CA TYR A 120 -14.27 4.35 -21.57
C TYR A 120 -15.67 4.71 -22.08
N GLN A 121 -16.65 4.55 -21.20
CA GLN A 121 -18.03 4.98 -21.40
C GLN A 121 -18.44 5.76 -20.17
N GLN A 122 -18.92 6.98 -20.38
CA GLN A 122 -19.44 7.78 -19.28
C GLN A 122 -20.80 7.22 -18.87
N LEU A 123 -20.82 6.43 -17.80
CA LEU A 123 -22.01 5.80 -17.26
C LEU A 123 -22.73 6.75 -16.30
N SER A 124 -24.06 6.84 -16.42
CA SER A 124 -24.88 7.53 -15.41
C SER A 124 -24.95 6.71 -14.11
N MET A 125 -25.41 7.31 -13.01
CA MET A 125 -25.63 6.57 -11.76
C MET A 125 -26.62 5.41 -11.94
N VAL A 126 -27.61 5.57 -12.83
CA VAL A 126 -28.59 4.52 -13.13
C VAL A 126 -27.91 3.38 -13.88
N ASP A 127 -27.06 3.67 -14.86
CA ASP A 127 -26.32 2.63 -15.59
C ASP A 127 -25.38 1.85 -14.65
N LYS A 128 -24.69 2.56 -13.75
CA LYS A 128 -23.86 1.95 -12.70
C LYS A 128 -24.69 1.03 -11.78
N ALA A 129 -25.91 1.43 -11.42
CA ALA A 129 -26.81 0.61 -10.62
C ALA A 129 -27.30 -0.64 -11.38
N ILE A 130 -27.57 -0.53 -12.68
CA ILE A 130 -28.00 -1.65 -13.53
C ILE A 130 -26.90 -2.73 -13.61
N ILE A 131 -25.62 -2.34 -13.66
CA ILE A 131 -24.50 -3.31 -13.65
C ILE A 131 -24.57 -4.19 -12.39
N ASN A 132 -24.92 -3.62 -11.23
CA ASN A 132 -25.07 -4.37 -9.99
C ASN A 132 -26.26 -5.35 -10.00
N ALA A 133 -27.21 -5.23 -10.93
CA ALA A 133 -28.28 -6.23 -11.08
C ALA A 133 -27.76 -7.57 -11.64
N GLY A 134 -26.55 -7.60 -12.20
CA GLY A 134 -25.94 -8.82 -12.75
C GLY A 134 -25.34 -9.76 -11.71
N TRP A 135 -25.31 -9.40 -10.42
CA TRP A 135 -24.71 -10.25 -9.38
C TRP A 135 -25.49 -11.55 -9.24
N LEU A 136 -24.79 -12.69 -9.31
CA LEU A 136 -25.41 -13.98 -9.09
C LEU A 136 -25.80 -14.15 -7.61
N ASP A 137 -26.92 -14.83 -7.39
CA ASP A 137 -27.38 -15.26 -6.09
C ASP A 137 -26.45 -16.36 -5.56
N SER A 138 -25.71 -16.03 -4.51
CA SER A 138 -24.73 -16.93 -3.88
C SER A 138 -25.35 -18.18 -3.27
N SER A 139 -26.66 -18.18 -2.99
CA SER A 139 -27.40 -19.29 -2.37
C SER A 139 -27.95 -20.32 -3.36
N ARG A 140 -27.93 -20.02 -4.66
CA ARG A 140 -28.43 -20.89 -5.73
C ARG A 140 -27.29 -21.37 -6.60
N SER A 141 -27.51 -22.46 -7.33
CA SER A 141 -26.50 -22.99 -8.26
C SER A 141 -26.38 -22.15 -9.54
N LEU A 142 -25.32 -22.37 -10.33
CA LEU A 142 -25.14 -21.71 -11.63
C LEU A 142 -26.25 -22.13 -12.62
N MET A 143 -26.60 -23.42 -12.61
CA MET A 143 -27.63 -23.99 -13.50
C MET A 143 -29.01 -23.36 -13.25
N GLU A 144 -29.35 -23.14 -11.98
CA GLU A 144 -30.59 -22.49 -11.55
C GLU A 144 -30.74 -21.03 -11.99
N GLN A 145 -29.63 -20.39 -12.33
CA GLN A 145 -29.55 -19.00 -12.76
C GLN A 145 -29.34 -18.87 -14.28
N GLY A 146 -29.49 -19.99 -15.01
CA GLY A 146 -29.43 -20.02 -16.47
C GLY A 146 -28.05 -19.79 -17.04
N ILE A 147 -26.99 -20.13 -16.30
CA ILE A 147 -25.61 -20.11 -16.80
C ILE A 147 -25.33 -21.43 -17.52
N GLY A 148 -24.96 -21.34 -18.79
CA GLY A 148 -24.63 -22.47 -19.65
C GLY A 148 -23.13 -22.81 -19.68
N GLU A 149 -22.79 -23.85 -20.44
CA GLU A 149 -21.40 -24.16 -20.79
C GLU A 149 -20.80 -23.03 -21.65
N ASP A 150 -19.52 -22.72 -21.43
CA ASP A 150 -18.78 -21.63 -22.09
C ASP A 150 -19.31 -20.19 -21.84
N ASP A 151 -20.29 -20.00 -20.95
CA ASP A 151 -20.71 -18.67 -20.52
C ASP A 151 -19.58 -17.93 -19.78
N ARG A 152 -19.41 -16.66 -20.11
CA ARG A 152 -18.39 -15.80 -19.49
C ARG A 152 -18.97 -15.07 -18.28
N LEU A 153 -18.39 -15.32 -17.10
CA LEU A 153 -18.69 -14.61 -15.86
C LEU A 153 -17.50 -13.76 -15.43
N GLN A 154 -17.76 -12.68 -14.69
CA GLN A 154 -16.74 -11.87 -14.06
C GLN A 154 -16.59 -12.25 -12.59
N LEU A 155 -15.40 -12.69 -12.19
CA LEU A 155 -15.05 -12.76 -10.77
C LEU A 155 -14.65 -11.36 -10.29
N ARG A 156 -15.37 -10.84 -9.30
CA ARG A 156 -15.19 -9.48 -8.80
C ARG A 156 -15.25 -9.46 -7.27
N PHE A 157 -14.50 -8.55 -6.65
CA PHE A 157 -14.70 -8.22 -5.25
C PHE A 157 -16.05 -7.51 -5.12
N LYS A 158 -16.96 -8.14 -4.38
CA LYS A 158 -18.35 -7.69 -4.20
C LYS A 158 -18.51 -6.83 -2.95
N TYR A 159 -17.80 -7.18 -1.88
CA TYR A 159 -17.90 -6.51 -0.59
C TYR A 159 -16.61 -5.74 -0.32
N HIS A 160 -16.73 -4.43 -0.11
CA HIS A 160 -15.58 -3.53 0.11
C HIS A 160 -15.06 -3.53 1.56
N CYS A 161 -15.15 -4.68 2.23
CA CYS A 161 -14.65 -4.90 3.58
C CYS A 161 -13.57 -5.99 3.52
N PHE A 162 -12.32 -5.56 3.35
CA PHE A 162 -11.20 -6.48 3.16
C PHE A 162 -10.55 -6.82 4.50
N PHE A 163 -10.65 -8.07 4.93
CA PHE A 163 -10.09 -8.54 6.20
C PHE A 163 -8.68 -9.12 6.00
N ASP A 164 -7.75 -8.77 6.90
CA ASP A 164 -6.40 -9.35 6.96
C ASP A 164 -5.68 -9.37 5.59
N LEU A 165 -5.56 -8.21 4.93
CA LEU A 165 -4.74 -8.10 3.72
C LEU A 165 -3.26 -8.22 4.10
N ASN A 166 -2.65 -9.36 3.76
CA ASN A 166 -1.28 -9.68 4.13
C ASN A 166 -0.37 -9.85 2.90
N PRO A 167 0.56 -8.91 2.64
CA PRO A 167 1.46 -8.96 1.48
C PRO A 167 2.26 -10.25 1.32
N LYS A 168 2.57 -10.95 2.42
CA LYS A 168 3.35 -12.19 2.41
C LYS A 168 2.56 -13.37 1.83
N TYR A 169 1.23 -13.35 1.96
CA TYR A 169 0.37 -14.50 1.63
C TYR A 169 -0.64 -14.19 0.53
N ASP A 170 -1.01 -12.92 0.35
CA ASP A 170 -2.09 -12.47 -0.52
C ASP A 170 -1.60 -11.85 -1.83
N ALA A 171 -0.48 -12.33 -2.38
CA ALA A 171 0.08 -11.75 -3.61
C ALA A 171 -0.95 -11.68 -4.75
N VAL A 172 -1.70 -12.77 -5.02
CA VAL A 172 -2.76 -12.78 -6.04
C VAL A 172 -3.94 -11.92 -5.63
N ARG A 173 -4.46 -12.09 -4.40
CA ARG A 173 -5.62 -11.32 -3.90
C ARG A 173 -5.38 -9.82 -3.95
N ILE A 174 -4.24 -9.34 -3.46
CA ILE A 174 -3.83 -7.92 -3.49
C ILE A 174 -3.68 -7.43 -4.93
N THR A 175 -3.09 -8.24 -5.81
CA THR A 175 -2.90 -7.85 -7.22
C THR A 175 -4.23 -7.72 -7.94
N GLN A 176 -5.12 -8.69 -7.80
CA GLN A 176 -6.44 -8.65 -8.45
C GLN A 176 -7.32 -7.55 -7.87
N LEU A 177 -7.21 -7.28 -6.57
CA LEU A 177 -7.91 -6.17 -5.92
C LEU A 177 -7.39 -4.82 -6.43
N TYR A 178 -6.07 -4.65 -6.54
CA TYR A 178 -5.43 -3.50 -7.16
C TYR A 178 -5.85 -3.33 -8.63
N GLU A 179 -5.90 -4.41 -9.40
CA GLU A 179 -6.34 -4.37 -10.80
C GLU A 179 -7.79 -3.93 -10.93
N GLN A 180 -8.71 -4.49 -10.14
CA GLN A 180 -10.12 -4.07 -10.14
C GLN A 180 -10.25 -2.57 -9.81
N ALA A 181 -9.59 -2.14 -8.74
CA ALA A 181 -9.46 -0.75 -8.32
C ALA A 181 -8.96 0.18 -9.44
N ARG A 182 -7.84 -0.18 -10.06
CA ARG A 182 -7.19 0.54 -11.15
C ARG A 182 -8.15 0.75 -12.32
N TRP A 183 -8.83 -0.32 -12.75
CA TRP A 183 -9.80 -0.24 -13.84
C TRP A 183 -11.00 0.65 -13.49
N SER A 184 -11.54 0.55 -12.29
CA SER A 184 -12.67 1.40 -11.88
C SER A 184 -12.31 2.89 -11.80
N ILE A 185 -11.06 3.24 -11.46
CA ILE A 185 -10.58 4.63 -11.51
C ILE A 185 -10.37 5.09 -12.96
N LEU A 186 -9.65 4.31 -13.77
CA LEU A 186 -9.32 4.68 -15.16
C LEU A 186 -10.56 4.80 -16.05
N LEU A 187 -11.57 3.98 -15.81
CA LEU A 187 -12.85 3.99 -16.54
C LEU A 187 -13.90 4.93 -15.90
N GLU A 188 -13.56 5.64 -14.83
CA GLU A 188 -14.45 6.53 -14.08
C GLU A 188 -15.75 5.87 -13.58
N GLU A 189 -15.66 4.57 -13.28
CA GLU A 189 -16.70 3.88 -12.50
C GLU A 189 -16.75 4.45 -11.08
N ILE A 190 -15.58 4.79 -10.53
CA ILE A 190 -15.42 5.49 -9.24
C ILE A 190 -14.91 6.91 -9.50
N ASP A 191 -15.62 7.89 -8.95
CA ASP A 191 -15.23 9.29 -9.07
C ASP A 191 -14.02 9.61 -8.17
N CYS A 192 -13.11 10.46 -8.65
CA CYS A 192 -12.00 10.96 -7.85
C CYS A 192 -11.68 12.43 -8.13
N THR A 193 -11.12 13.09 -7.11
CA THR A 193 -10.59 14.44 -7.27
C THR A 193 -9.32 14.40 -8.13
N GLU A 194 -8.94 15.57 -8.64
CA GLU A 194 -7.75 15.74 -9.44
C GLU A 194 -6.47 15.34 -8.70
N GLU A 195 -6.35 15.71 -7.43
CA GLU A 195 -5.17 15.38 -6.62
C GLU A 195 -5.03 13.88 -6.40
N GLU A 196 -6.16 13.18 -6.19
CA GLU A 196 -6.20 11.73 -6.01
C GLU A 196 -5.93 10.99 -7.33
N MET A 197 -6.47 11.44 -8.46
CA MET A 197 -6.17 10.87 -9.78
C MET A 197 -4.65 10.91 -10.06
N LEU A 198 -4.02 12.06 -9.81
CA LEU A 198 -2.58 12.21 -9.98
C LEU A 198 -1.79 11.33 -8.99
N MET A 199 -2.30 11.12 -7.77
CA MET A 199 -1.72 10.18 -6.82
C MET A 199 -1.81 8.75 -7.33
N PHE A 200 -2.99 8.28 -7.76
CA PHE A 200 -3.17 6.93 -8.30
C PHE A 200 -2.30 6.67 -9.53
N ALA A 201 -2.20 7.65 -10.42
CA ALA A 201 -1.35 7.59 -11.60
C ALA A 201 0.12 7.41 -11.21
N SER A 202 0.60 8.14 -10.18
CA SER A 202 1.99 8.02 -9.70
C SER A 202 2.30 6.64 -9.09
N LEU A 203 1.34 6.07 -8.35
CA LEU A 203 1.48 4.72 -7.79
C LEU A 203 1.49 3.67 -8.88
N GLN A 204 0.62 3.80 -9.88
CA GLN A 204 0.57 2.89 -11.01
C GLN A 204 1.85 2.96 -11.86
N TYR A 205 2.43 4.16 -12.06
CA TYR A 205 3.72 4.32 -12.71
C TYR A 205 4.83 3.59 -11.93
N HIS A 206 4.86 3.72 -10.61
CA HIS A 206 5.86 3.06 -9.79
C HIS A 206 5.72 1.53 -9.80
N ILE A 207 4.51 1.01 -9.65
CA ILE A 207 4.22 -0.43 -9.74
C ILE A 207 4.66 -0.98 -11.09
N CYS A 208 4.37 -0.28 -12.20
CA CYS A 208 4.83 -0.69 -13.51
C CYS A 208 6.36 -0.66 -13.63
N LYS A 209 7.01 0.40 -13.12
CA LYS A 209 8.48 0.53 -13.11
C LYS A 209 9.13 -0.66 -12.40
N MET A 210 8.67 -1.00 -11.20
CA MET A 210 9.18 -2.15 -10.44
C MET A 210 8.88 -3.50 -11.10
N THR A 211 7.74 -3.63 -11.79
CA THR A 211 7.39 -4.86 -12.51
C THR A 211 8.25 -5.06 -13.77
N MET A 212 8.75 -3.98 -14.37
CA MET A 212 9.59 -4.03 -15.57
C MET A 212 11.09 -4.06 -15.28
N SER A 213 11.53 -3.62 -14.09
CA SER A 213 12.90 -3.81 -13.63
C SER A 213 13.11 -5.27 -13.27
N THR A 214 13.80 -6.02 -14.13
CA THR A 214 14.17 -7.44 -13.98
C THR A 214 15.20 -7.71 -12.87
N GLU A 215 15.31 -6.85 -11.86
CA GLU A 215 16.03 -7.23 -10.64
C GLU A 215 15.12 -8.15 -9.84
N PRO A 216 15.49 -9.43 -9.64
CA PRO A 216 14.68 -10.32 -8.83
C PRO A 216 14.53 -9.69 -7.45
N LEU A 217 13.27 -9.47 -7.03
CA LEU A 217 12.93 -9.23 -5.63
C LEU A 217 13.22 -10.53 -4.88
N ASP A 218 14.49 -10.72 -4.58
CA ASP A 218 14.94 -11.74 -3.67
C ASP A 218 14.44 -11.32 -2.30
N PHE A 219 13.31 -11.89 -1.86
CA PHE A 219 12.84 -11.73 -0.48
C PHE A 219 13.81 -12.34 0.54
N SER A 220 14.91 -12.97 0.08
CA SER A 220 16.10 -13.34 0.87
C SER A 220 17.19 -12.27 0.93
N ASN A 221 17.10 -11.18 0.16
CA ASN A 221 17.95 -9.99 0.28
C ASN A 221 17.17 -8.82 0.93
N GLU A 222 16.38 -9.10 1.96
CA GLU A 222 16.49 -8.22 3.13
C GLU A 222 17.97 -8.29 3.53
N PRO A 223 18.68 -7.17 3.73
CA PRO A 223 20.08 -7.21 4.11
C PRO A 223 20.19 -7.69 5.56
N GLU A 224 20.00 -8.99 5.79
CA GLU A 224 20.44 -9.70 7.00
C GLU A 224 21.97 -9.60 7.13
N MET A 225 22.66 -9.24 6.03
CA MET A 225 24.10 -8.99 5.97
C MET A 225 24.53 -7.67 6.64
N ASP A 226 23.63 -6.72 6.92
CA ASP A 226 23.99 -5.44 7.56
C ASP A 226 23.73 -5.44 9.07
N GLU A 227 22.91 -6.36 9.60
CA GLU A 227 22.68 -6.47 11.05
C GLU A 227 23.86 -7.13 11.76
N VAL A 228 24.48 -8.13 11.15
CA VAL A 228 25.66 -8.80 11.71
C VAL A 228 26.90 -7.91 11.56
N GLU A 229 27.07 -7.22 10.43
CA GLU A 229 28.20 -6.31 10.20
C GLU A 229 28.06 -5.00 10.99
N ALA A 230 26.84 -4.46 11.16
CA ALA A 230 26.61 -3.35 12.08
C ALA A 230 26.68 -3.79 13.55
N ALA A 231 26.29 -5.01 13.92
CA ALA A 231 26.51 -5.55 15.26
C ALA A 231 27.99 -5.78 15.54
N LEU A 232 28.75 -6.28 14.55
CA LEU A 232 30.20 -6.45 14.62
C LEU A 232 30.90 -5.09 14.72
N SER A 233 30.52 -4.09 13.91
CA SER A 233 31.07 -2.74 13.97
C SER A 233 30.73 -2.02 15.28
N ASN A 234 29.52 -2.22 15.83
CA ASN A 234 29.18 -1.70 17.16
C ASN A 234 29.92 -2.43 18.29
N LEU A 235 30.17 -3.74 18.17
CA LEU A 235 30.94 -4.52 19.14
C LEU A 235 32.45 -4.17 19.08
N GLU A 236 32.99 -3.93 17.89
CA GLU A 236 34.38 -3.53 17.65
C GLU A 236 34.65 -2.12 18.20
N VAL A 237 33.72 -1.18 17.98
CA VAL A 237 33.75 0.17 18.60
C VAL A 237 33.62 0.12 20.13
N THR A 238 32.96 -0.91 20.68
CA THR A 238 32.78 -1.06 22.14
C THR A 238 33.98 -1.74 22.81
N LEU A 239 34.74 -2.56 22.09
CA LEU A 239 35.90 -3.29 22.62
C LEU A 239 37.23 -2.52 22.52
N GLU A 240 37.31 -1.47 21.69
CA GLU A 240 38.51 -0.61 21.59
C GLU A 240 38.53 0.55 22.61
N GLY A 241 37.46 0.78 23.35
CA GLY A 241 37.37 1.79 24.41
C GLY A 241 37.68 1.22 25.79
N GLY A 242 38.95 1.16 26.18
CA GLY A 242 39.38 0.63 27.48
C GLY A 242 38.75 1.33 28.70
N ASN A 243 37.80 0.66 29.35
CA ASN A 243 37.64 0.55 30.82
C ASN A 243 36.39 -0.31 31.15
N THR A 244 36.60 -1.54 31.60
CA THR A 244 35.57 -2.58 31.75
C THR A 244 34.65 -2.46 32.98
N ASP A 245 34.81 -1.42 33.82
CA ASP A 245 34.14 -1.39 35.13
C ASP A 245 32.85 -0.57 35.20
N ARG A 246 32.40 0.07 34.10
CA ARG A 246 31.14 0.86 34.07
C ARG A 246 30.03 0.31 33.16
N ILE A 247 30.31 -0.73 32.38
CA ILE A 247 29.42 -1.18 31.28
C ILE A 247 28.23 -2.02 31.77
N LEU A 248 28.29 -2.61 32.97
CA LEU A 248 27.23 -3.49 33.46
C LEU A 248 25.95 -2.77 33.91
N GLU A 249 25.99 -1.45 34.15
CA GLU A 249 24.81 -0.66 34.52
C GLU A 249 24.11 0.02 33.33
N ASP A 250 24.75 0.09 32.14
CA ASP A 250 24.34 0.98 31.04
C ASP A 250 23.60 0.26 29.88
N ILE A 251 23.56 -1.08 29.88
CA ILE A 251 22.95 -1.87 28.78
C ILE A 251 21.39 -1.83 28.82
N THR A 252 20.79 -1.41 29.93
CA THR A 252 19.32 -1.35 30.10
C THR A 252 18.70 0.04 30.00
N ASP A 253 19.50 1.11 29.82
CA ASP A 253 18.96 2.48 29.83
C ASP A 253 18.51 2.93 28.42
N VAL A 254 17.19 3.07 28.27
CA VAL A 254 16.58 3.57 27.03
C VAL A 254 17.00 5.03 26.83
N PRO A 255 17.53 5.41 25.65
CA PRO A 255 18.00 6.77 25.39
C PRO A 255 16.88 7.80 25.56
N LYS A 256 17.23 8.95 26.13
CA LYS A 256 16.33 10.09 26.38
C LYS A 256 16.59 11.20 25.38
N LEU A 257 15.54 11.75 24.79
CA LEU A 257 15.60 12.93 23.92
C LEU A 257 15.04 14.14 24.69
N ALA A 258 15.75 15.26 24.71
CA ALA A 258 15.31 16.44 25.44
C ALA A 258 15.68 17.73 24.71
N ASP A 259 14.69 18.58 24.48
CA ASP A 259 14.80 19.79 23.67
C ASP A 259 13.75 20.83 24.06
N SER A 260 14.01 22.11 23.76
CA SER A 260 12.99 23.15 23.80
C SER A 260 12.10 23.07 22.56
N LEU A 261 10.78 22.91 22.75
CA LEU A 261 9.79 22.85 21.67
C LEU A 261 8.60 23.75 21.98
N LYS A 262 7.84 24.10 20.94
CA LYS A 262 6.66 24.95 21.06
C LYS A 262 5.38 24.11 21.07
N LEU A 263 4.57 24.25 22.11
CA LEU A 263 3.31 23.54 22.32
C LEU A 263 2.12 24.42 21.96
N PHE A 264 1.16 23.84 21.24
CA PHE A 264 -0.16 24.41 21.02
C PHE A 264 -1.25 23.37 21.31
N ARG A 265 -2.34 23.81 21.96
CA ARG A 265 -3.53 22.99 22.18
C ARG A 265 -4.80 23.74 21.81
N PRO A 266 -5.65 23.17 20.95
CA PRO A 266 -6.95 23.75 20.65
C PRO A 266 -7.88 23.59 21.87
N LYS A 267 -8.49 24.68 22.35
CA LYS A 267 -9.61 24.66 23.29
C LYS A 267 -10.84 25.25 22.61
N ARG A 268 -12.02 24.66 22.85
CA ARG A 268 -13.31 25.00 22.19
C ARG A 268 -13.72 26.48 22.27
N LEU A 269 -13.12 27.28 23.16
CA LEU A 269 -13.53 28.67 23.39
C LEU A 269 -12.38 29.71 23.38
N THR A 270 -11.09 29.31 23.27
CA THR A 270 -9.96 30.25 23.17
C THR A 270 -8.76 29.61 22.47
N LEU A 271 -8.25 30.23 21.40
CA LEU A 271 -6.99 29.84 20.73
C LEU A 271 -5.82 30.50 21.47
N ARG A 272 -5.01 29.72 22.22
CA ARG A 272 -3.77 30.22 22.82
C ARG A 272 -2.62 30.13 21.81
N PRO A 273 -1.67 31.08 21.76
CA PRO A 273 -0.52 30.98 20.87
C PRO A 273 0.40 29.81 21.25
N PHE A 274 1.26 29.40 20.32
CA PHE A 274 2.35 28.46 20.59
C PHE A 274 3.20 28.99 21.74
N LYS A 275 3.42 28.15 22.76
CA LYS A 275 4.26 28.49 23.91
C LYS A 275 5.41 27.49 24.04
N GLU A 276 6.60 28.00 24.29
CA GLU A 276 7.80 27.20 24.44
C GLU A 276 7.85 26.52 25.82
N TYR A 277 8.25 25.25 25.81
CA TYR A 277 8.46 24.41 26.98
C TYR A 277 9.67 23.51 26.77
N TRP A 278 10.22 22.98 27.86
CA TRP A 278 11.28 21.98 27.81
C TRP A 278 10.65 20.58 27.75
N PHE A 279 10.84 19.88 26.64
CA PHE A 279 10.30 18.54 26.41
C PHE A 279 11.35 17.47 26.71
N VAL A 280 10.89 16.36 27.27
CA VAL A 280 11.65 15.15 27.56
C VAL A 280 10.87 13.96 27.03
N PHE A 281 11.46 13.25 26.08
CA PHE A 281 10.97 11.98 25.59
C PHE A 281 11.75 10.84 26.25
N LYS A 282 11.05 9.95 26.95
CA LYS A 282 11.62 8.73 27.53
C LYS A 282 10.65 7.57 27.29
N ASP A 283 11.19 6.42 26.90
CA ASP A 283 10.45 5.20 26.58
C ASP A 283 9.41 5.41 25.48
N THR A 284 8.13 5.48 25.84
CA THR A 284 7.01 5.77 24.94
C THR A 284 6.19 6.96 25.43
N THR A 285 6.80 7.86 26.22
CA THR A 285 6.13 8.99 26.85
C THR A 285 6.84 10.31 26.58
N ILE A 286 6.05 11.36 26.42
CA ILE A 286 6.53 12.74 26.37
C ILE A 286 6.13 13.44 27.66
N SER A 287 7.12 13.95 28.39
CA SER A 287 6.91 14.83 29.54
C SER A 287 7.41 16.21 29.19
N TYR A 288 6.72 17.27 29.60
CA TYR A 288 7.22 18.63 29.39
C TYR A 288 7.15 19.50 30.65
N TYR A 289 8.06 20.46 30.72
CA TYR A 289 8.34 21.31 31.87
C TYR A 289 8.36 22.76 31.43
N LYS A 290 8.25 23.68 32.39
CA LYS A 290 8.30 25.11 32.09
C LYS A 290 9.64 25.47 31.45
N ASN A 291 10.73 24.97 32.04
CA ASN A 291 12.10 25.25 31.63
C ASN A 291 13.00 24.02 31.89
N LYS A 292 14.23 24.03 31.37
CA LYS A 292 15.22 22.96 31.59
C LYS A 292 15.57 22.75 33.06
N GLU A 293 15.59 23.83 33.85
CA GLU A 293 15.94 23.80 35.28
C GLU A 293 14.86 23.08 36.10
N THR A 294 13.61 23.10 35.64
CA THR A 294 12.48 22.41 36.27
C THR A 294 12.34 20.95 35.85
N ALA A 295 13.20 20.46 34.95
CA ALA A 295 13.11 19.11 34.38
C ALA A 295 13.48 17.97 35.35
N SER A 296 14.00 18.30 36.54
CA SER A 296 14.23 17.36 37.65
C SER A 296 13.04 17.24 38.60
N GLY A 297 12.03 18.10 38.48
CA GLY A 297 10.81 18.06 39.28
C GLY A 297 9.67 17.30 38.60
N GLU A 298 8.43 17.54 39.05
CA GLU A 298 7.24 16.96 38.42
C GLU A 298 6.95 17.61 37.05
N PRO A 299 6.62 16.81 36.02
CA PRO A 299 6.24 17.33 34.72
C PRO A 299 4.91 18.07 34.79
N ILE A 300 4.76 19.12 33.97
CA ILE A 300 3.47 19.81 33.82
C ILE A 300 2.41 18.83 33.34
N GLU A 301 2.80 17.95 32.41
CA GLU A 301 1.96 16.85 31.96
C GLU A 301 2.83 15.76 31.31
N GLN A 302 2.32 14.53 31.35
CA GLN A 302 2.91 13.37 30.70
C GLN A 302 1.93 12.78 29.68
N LEU A 303 2.38 12.75 28.43
CA LEU A 303 1.63 12.24 27.27
C LEU A 303 2.07 10.81 26.98
N HIS A 304 1.14 9.87 27.06
CA HIS A 304 1.36 8.48 26.70
C HIS A 304 1.07 8.28 25.22
N LEU A 305 2.10 7.96 24.44
CA LEU A 305 1.99 7.95 22.99
C LEU A 305 1.50 6.63 22.40
N ARG A 306 1.40 5.55 23.18
CA ARG A 306 0.97 4.24 22.65
C ARG A 306 -0.43 4.33 22.04
N GLY A 307 -0.57 3.92 20.79
CA GLY A 307 -1.83 4.03 20.04
C GLY A 307 -2.19 5.44 19.58
N CYS A 308 -1.29 6.43 19.75
CA CYS A 308 -1.46 7.78 19.23
C CYS A 308 -1.31 7.82 17.70
N GLU A 309 -2.13 8.61 17.01
CA GLU A 309 -1.87 8.93 15.61
C GLU A 309 -0.92 10.14 15.52
N VAL A 310 0.13 10.02 14.70
CA VAL A 310 1.19 11.03 14.57
C VAL A 310 1.15 11.61 13.16
N VAL A 311 0.61 12.82 13.02
CA VAL A 311 0.42 13.50 11.73
C VAL A 311 1.49 14.58 11.52
N PRO A 312 2.23 14.59 10.40
CA PRO A 312 3.20 15.65 10.11
C PRO A 312 2.50 16.95 9.67
N ASP A 313 3.00 18.09 10.15
CA ASP A 313 2.58 19.45 9.75
C ASP A 313 3.83 20.26 9.32
N VAL A 314 4.38 19.90 8.16
CA VAL A 314 5.67 20.42 7.67
C VAL A 314 5.51 21.26 6.40
N ASN A 315 6.08 22.46 6.44
CA ASN A 315 6.38 23.28 5.26
C ASN A 315 7.85 23.72 5.33
N VAL A 316 8.69 23.17 4.44
CA VAL A 316 10.14 23.43 4.42
C VAL A 316 10.44 24.86 4.00
N THR A 317 9.71 25.39 3.02
CA THR A 317 9.85 26.77 2.52
C THR A 317 9.58 27.80 3.61
N ASP A 318 8.53 27.58 4.41
CA ASP A 318 8.14 28.46 5.51
C ASP A 318 8.86 28.13 6.83
N LYS A 319 9.84 27.20 6.81
CA LYS A 319 10.54 26.67 8.00
C LYS A 319 9.58 26.23 9.11
N LYS A 320 8.44 25.68 8.72
CA LYS A 320 7.41 25.17 9.63
C LYS A 320 7.63 23.68 9.83
N PHE A 321 8.05 23.27 11.03
CA PHE A 321 8.29 21.87 11.36
C PHE A 321 7.39 21.41 12.51
N GLY A 322 6.12 21.12 12.21
CA GLY A 322 5.10 20.74 13.18
C GLY A 322 4.80 19.23 13.21
N ILE A 323 4.40 18.74 14.37
CA ILE A 323 3.91 17.38 14.62
C ILE A 323 2.57 17.50 15.35
N LYS A 324 1.49 16.97 14.77
CA LYS A 324 0.19 16.83 15.41
C LYS A 324 0.07 15.42 16.00
N LEU A 325 -0.24 15.35 17.29
CA LEU A 325 -0.46 14.13 18.05
C LEU A 325 -1.94 14.03 18.42
N LEU A 326 -2.54 12.89 18.10
CA LEU A 326 -3.93 12.55 18.45
C LEU A 326 -3.90 11.42 19.49
N LEU A 327 -4.04 11.79 20.76
CA LEU A 327 -3.93 10.88 21.89
C LEU A 327 -5.30 10.29 22.23
N PRO A 328 -5.48 8.95 22.23
CA PRO A 328 -6.75 8.34 22.63
C PRO A 328 -6.99 8.53 24.12
N VAL A 329 -8.12 9.14 24.47
CA VAL A 329 -8.60 9.32 25.86
C VAL A 329 -10.02 8.75 26.00
N ALA A 330 -10.44 8.44 27.23
CA ALA A 330 -11.74 7.79 27.49
C ALA A 330 -12.96 8.55 26.93
N ASP A 331 -12.83 9.86 26.72
CA ASP A 331 -13.91 10.76 26.30
C ASP A 331 -13.64 11.41 24.91
N GLY A 332 -12.81 10.76 24.06
CA GLY A 332 -12.53 11.20 22.69
C GLY A 332 -11.03 11.18 22.33
N MET A 333 -10.60 12.14 21.50
CA MET A 333 -9.19 12.31 21.12
C MET A 333 -8.66 13.63 21.68
N ASN A 334 -7.54 13.59 22.41
CA ASN A 334 -6.84 14.78 22.86
C ASN A 334 -5.81 15.20 21.80
N GLU A 335 -6.00 16.39 21.22
CA GLU A 335 -5.14 16.91 20.16
C GLU A 335 -4.03 17.79 20.72
N VAL A 336 -2.79 17.49 20.36
CA VAL A 336 -1.60 18.22 20.81
C VAL A 336 -0.71 18.55 19.62
N TYR A 337 -0.28 19.81 19.50
CA TYR A 337 0.60 20.26 18.43
C TYR A 337 1.96 20.64 19.01
N ILE A 338 3.00 20.00 18.50
CA ILE A 338 4.39 20.27 18.86
C ILE A 338 5.08 20.87 17.63
N ARG A 339 5.82 21.96 17.81
CA ARG A 339 6.61 22.59 16.74
C ARG A 339 8.08 22.61 17.11
N CYS A 340 8.89 22.12 16.19
CA CYS A 340 10.34 22.10 16.24
C CYS A 340 10.91 23.33 15.50
N ASP A 341 12.15 23.69 15.80
CA ASP A 341 12.81 24.87 15.24
C ASP A 341 13.60 24.57 13.96
N ASN A 342 14.08 23.33 13.78
CA ASN A 342 14.87 22.93 12.61
C ASN A 342 14.58 21.50 12.15
N GLU A 343 15.05 21.19 10.94
CA GLU A 343 14.86 19.88 10.28
C GLU A 343 15.42 18.72 11.10
N THR A 344 16.62 18.89 11.67
CA THR A 344 17.28 17.82 12.43
C THR A 344 16.53 17.49 13.73
N GLN A 345 16.06 18.52 14.43
CA GLN A 345 15.23 18.38 15.62
C GLN A 345 13.90 17.72 15.24
N TYR A 346 13.24 18.20 14.18
CA TYR A 346 12.00 17.60 13.71
C TYR A 346 12.15 16.12 13.36
N SER A 347 13.20 15.71 12.64
CA SER A 347 13.41 14.32 12.27
C SER A 347 13.55 13.41 13.47
N LYS A 348 14.32 13.82 14.49
CA LYS A 348 14.48 13.08 15.75
C LYS A 348 13.15 12.93 16.49
N TRP A 349 12.43 14.04 16.70
CA TRP A 349 11.17 14.03 17.44
C TRP A 349 10.05 13.29 16.70
N LYS A 350 9.98 13.44 15.37
CA LYS A 350 9.00 12.75 14.53
C LYS A 350 9.25 11.24 14.50
N ALA A 351 10.51 10.80 14.37
CA ALA A 351 10.87 9.38 14.44
C ALA A 351 10.50 8.79 15.81
N ALA A 352 10.86 9.48 16.90
CA ALA A 352 10.57 9.05 18.26
C ALA A 352 9.06 8.87 18.50
N CYS A 353 8.25 9.88 18.14
CA CYS A 353 6.80 9.80 18.29
C CYS A 353 6.18 8.65 17.46
N THR A 354 6.68 8.45 16.24
CA THR A 354 6.18 7.41 15.32
C THR A 354 6.52 6.00 15.79
N LEU A 355 7.65 5.80 16.48
CA LEU A 355 7.98 4.53 17.11
C LEU A 355 7.15 4.30 18.38
N ALA A 356 7.01 5.32 19.22
CA ALA A 356 6.26 5.19 20.47
C ALA A 356 4.76 4.95 20.25
N SER A 357 4.17 5.45 19.16
CA SER A 357 2.79 5.10 18.80
C SER A 357 2.59 3.61 18.55
N LYS A 358 3.62 2.94 18.03
CA LYS A 358 3.68 1.49 17.81
C LYS A 358 4.17 0.73 19.06
N GLY A 359 4.38 1.41 20.18
CA GLY A 359 4.89 0.81 21.43
C GLY A 359 6.39 0.52 21.44
N LYS A 360 7.15 0.99 20.45
CA LYS A 360 8.60 0.81 20.35
C LYS A 360 9.35 2.01 20.95
N THR A 361 10.52 1.77 21.54
CA THR A 361 11.37 2.81 22.14
C THR A 361 12.47 3.28 21.19
N MET A 362 13.20 4.34 21.56
CA MET A 362 14.36 4.82 20.79
C MET A 362 15.60 3.92 20.91
N ALA A 363 15.57 2.89 21.77
CA ALA A 363 16.66 1.91 21.88
C ALA A 363 16.70 0.95 20.68
N TYR A 364 15.63 0.85 19.90
CA TYR A 364 15.57 0.00 18.72
C TYR A 364 16.40 0.57 17.56
N SER A 365 17.09 -0.29 16.83
CA SER A 365 17.89 0.06 15.63
C SER A 365 17.09 0.87 14.60
N SER A 366 15.79 0.59 14.48
CA SER A 366 14.87 1.30 13.59
C SER A 366 14.79 2.82 13.84
N TYR A 367 15.14 3.31 15.03
CA TYR A 367 15.12 4.75 15.32
C TYR A 367 16.13 5.52 14.47
N ARG A 368 17.37 5.05 14.37
CA ARG A 368 18.41 5.74 13.60
C ARG A 368 18.07 5.77 12.10
N SER A 369 17.58 4.65 11.56
CA SER A 369 17.14 4.55 10.18
C SER A 369 15.95 5.47 9.89
N GLU A 370 14.95 5.52 10.79
CA GLU A 370 13.80 6.41 10.63
C GLU A 370 14.20 7.90 10.65
N VAL A 371 15.14 8.30 11.52
CA VAL A 371 15.65 9.67 11.54
C VAL A 371 16.32 10.04 10.21
N LYS A 372 17.17 9.15 9.67
CA LYS A 372 17.85 9.36 8.39
C LYS A 372 16.84 9.48 7.25
N ASN A 373 15.83 8.60 7.22
CA ASN A 373 14.76 8.62 6.23
C ASN A 373 13.99 9.96 6.25
N ILE A 374 13.64 10.45 7.44
CA ILE A 374 12.93 11.74 7.57
C ILE A 374 13.83 12.91 7.16
N GLN A 375 15.12 12.90 7.49
CA GLN A 375 16.05 13.94 7.04
C GLN A 375 16.19 13.98 5.51
N SER A 376 16.37 12.82 4.87
CA SER A 376 16.40 12.73 3.41
C SER A 376 15.11 13.26 2.78
N PHE A 377 13.95 12.98 3.38
CA PHE A 377 12.66 13.50 2.92
C PHE A 377 12.55 15.03 2.99
N LEU A 378 13.05 15.66 4.06
CA LEU A 378 13.05 17.13 4.20
C LEU A 378 13.97 17.79 3.17
N GLN A 379 15.15 17.21 2.94
CA GLN A 379 16.10 17.69 1.93
C GLN A 379 15.49 17.63 0.52
N MET A 380 14.79 16.55 0.18
CA MET A 380 14.09 16.42 -1.09
C MET A 380 12.95 17.45 -1.26
N LYS A 381 12.26 17.82 -0.17
CA LYS A 381 11.26 18.91 -0.20
C LYS A 381 11.87 20.30 -0.32
N SER A 382 13.12 20.48 0.11
CA SER A 382 13.86 21.74 -0.07
C SER A 382 14.33 21.95 -1.52
N LEU A 383 14.42 20.87 -2.31
CA LEU A 383 14.82 20.85 -3.72
C LEU A 383 13.66 21.14 -4.70
N ALA A 384 12.55 21.72 -4.24
CA ALA A 384 11.59 22.34 -5.17
C ALA A 384 12.33 23.45 -5.94
N PRO A 385 12.33 23.45 -7.29
CA PRO A 385 13.19 24.34 -8.03
C PRO A 385 12.74 25.81 -7.85
N PRO A 386 13.67 26.76 -7.68
CA PRO A 386 13.41 28.14 -8.03
C PRO A 386 12.93 28.20 -9.49
N PRO A 387 12.00 29.10 -9.86
CA PRO A 387 11.58 29.23 -11.23
C PRO A 387 12.79 29.56 -12.12
N GLY A 388 13.21 28.62 -12.97
CA GLY A 388 14.20 28.88 -14.02
C GLY A 388 15.42 27.94 -14.14
N GLN A 389 15.50 26.80 -13.46
CA GLN A 389 16.58 25.81 -13.73
C GLN A 389 16.04 24.48 -14.24
N ALA A 390 16.76 23.93 -15.23
CA ALA A 390 16.40 22.77 -16.03
C ALA A 390 16.26 21.51 -15.17
N ALA A 391 15.27 20.69 -15.53
CA ALA A 391 15.02 19.38 -14.94
C ALA A 391 16.26 18.49 -15.06
N PRO A 392 16.50 17.58 -14.09
CA PRO A 392 17.50 16.52 -14.27
C PRO A 392 17.12 15.65 -15.47
N ASP A 393 18.15 15.08 -16.08
CA ASP A 393 18.15 14.37 -17.37
C ASP A 393 16.95 13.43 -17.56
N LEU A 394 16.22 13.61 -18.67
CA LEU A 394 14.89 13.08 -18.96
C LEU A 394 14.90 11.70 -19.64
N ASP A 395 16.07 11.08 -19.81
CA ASP A 395 16.24 9.95 -20.75
C ASP A 395 16.28 8.54 -20.11
N ALA A 396 15.98 8.39 -18.82
CA ALA A 396 15.81 7.07 -18.21
C ALA A 396 14.33 6.67 -18.14
N MET A 397 13.79 6.18 -19.27
CA MET A 397 12.52 5.42 -19.43
C MET A 397 11.29 6.25 -19.91
N GLU A 398 11.11 6.32 -21.23
CA GLU A 398 9.91 6.84 -21.91
C GLU A 398 8.66 5.96 -21.68
N MET A 399 8.06 6.02 -20.48
CA MET A 399 6.69 5.52 -20.31
C MET A 399 5.68 6.64 -20.61
N ASN A 400 4.69 6.36 -21.47
CA ASN A 400 3.69 7.35 -21.82
C ASN A 400 2.78 7.68 -20.63
N ALA A 401 3.01 8.86 -20.03
CA ALA A 401 2.31 9.38 -18.85
C ALA A 401 0.78 9.42 -18.99
N GLU A 402 0.25 9.51 -20.21
CA GLU A 402 -1.19 9.55 -20.47
C GLU A 402 -1.89 8.20 -20.28
N CYS A 403 -1.13 7.11 -20.18
CA CYS A 403 -1.68 5.77 -19.96
C CYS A 403 -2.07 5.52 -18.49
N PHE A 404 -1.71 6.45 -17.59
CA PHE A 404 -1.90 6.33 -16.14
C PHE A 404 -3.07 7.14 -15.60
N VAL A 405 -3.75 7.90 -16.47
CA VAL A 405 -4.87 8.78 -16.11
C VAL A 405 -6.09 8.45 -16.94
N SER A 406 -7.29 8.72 -16.42
CA SER A 406 -8.51 8.48 -17.18
C SER A 406 -8.63 9.43 -18.39
N PRO A 407 -9.39 9.04 -19.44
CA PRO A 407 -9.47 9.82 -20.68
C PRO A 407 -9.93 11.28 -20.52
N ARG A 408 -10.70 11.59 -19.47
CA ARG A 408 -11.11 12.97 -19.15
C ARG A 408 -9.93 13.84 -18.73
N TYR A 409 -9.02 13.29 -17.93
CA TYR A 409 -7.85 14.01 -17.43
C TYR A 409 -6.75 14.10 -18.48
N THR A 410 -6.65 13.13 -19.38
CA THR A 410 -5.77 13.21 -20.57
C THR A 410 -6.10 14.41 -21.44
N LYS A 411 -7.38 14.77 -21.58
CA LYS A 411 -7.81 15.96 -22.35
C LYS A 411 -7.52 17.28 -21.64
N LYS A 412 -7.32 17.27 -20.31
CA LYS A 412 -7.18 18.47 -19.47
C LYS A 412 -5.72 18.88 -19.26
N TYR A 413 -4.77 17.94 -19.19
CA TYR A 413 -3.35 18.20 -18.93
C TYR A 413 -2.48 17.98 -20.17
N LYS A 414 -1.41 18.76 -20.30
CA LYS A 414 -0.36 18.50 -21.29
C LYS A 414 0.53 17.35 -20.83
N THR A 415 0.92 16.45 -21.74
CA THR A 415 1.74 15.24 -21.50
C THR A 415 2.95 15.49 -20.60
N LYS A 416 3.67 16.60 -20.81
CA LYS A 416 4.86 16.98 -20.02
C LYS A 416 4.56 17.30 -18.56
N GLN A 417 3.39 17.88 -18.27
CA GLN A 417 3.00 18.19 -16.89
C GLN A 417 2.70 16.91 -16.12
N VAL A 418 1.95 15.98 -16.72
CA VAL A 418 1.65 14.68 -16.10
C VAL A 418 2.93 13.89 -15.84
N GLY A 419 3.85 13.81 -16.81
CA GLY A 419 5.14 13.11 -16.64
C GLY A 419 5.98 13.64 -15.46
N VAL A 420 6.10 14.97 -15.35
CA VAL A 420 6.79 15.62 -14.23
C VAL A 420 6.10 15.29 -12.89
N TYR A 421 4.76 15.39 -12.81
CA TYR A 421 4.05 15.05 -11.57
C TYR A 421 4.21 13.58 -11.15
N LEU A 422 4.21 12.64 -12.11
CA LEU A 422 4.39 11.22 -11.85
C LEU A 422 5.78 10.95 -11.26
N GLN A 423 6.84 11.50 -11.88
CA GLN A 423 8.22 11.25 -11.47
C GLN A 423 8.54 11.88 -10.10
N TYR A 424 8.00 13.07 -9.81
CA TYR A 424 8.20 13.74 -8.52
C TYR A 424 7.46 13.05 -7.36
N ARG A 425 6.28 12.49 -7.59
CA ARG A 425 5.52 11.80 -6.52
C ARG A 425 5.99 10.38 -6.22
N VAL A 426 6.59 9.69 -7.19
CA VAL A 426 7.26 8.39 -6.98
C VAL A 426 8.36 8.52 -5.92
N ILE A 427 9.20 9.56 -6.03
CA ILE A 427 10.28 9.86 -5.09
C ILE A 427 9.76 10.21 -3.69
N ILE A 428 8.60 10.87 -3.59
CA ILE A 428 7.96 11.23 -2.32
C ILE A 428 7.30 10.01 -1.65
N HIS A 429 6.88 9.00 -2.42
CA HIS A 429 6.15 7.83 -1.92
C HIS A 429 7.04 6.64 -1.54
N ASP A 430 8.21 6.46 -2.16
CA ASP A 430 9.24 5.51 -1.70
C ASP A 430 9.57 5.69 -0.22
N SER A 431 9.56 6.95 0.27
CA SER A 431 9.92 7.27 1.66
C SER A 431 8.79 7.10 2.68
N VAL A 432 7.52 7.18 2.27
CA VAL A 432 6.36 7.07 3.18
C VAL A 432 5.92 5.61 3.33
N PHE A 433 6.10 4.79 2.29
CA PHE A 433 5.73 3.39 2.31
C PHE A 433 6.80 2.47 2.91
N VAL A 434 8.09 2.82 2.89
CA VAL A 434 9.11 2.07 3.61
C VAL A 434 8.87 2.05 5.15
N SER A 435 8.18 3.05 5.71
CA SER A 435 7.84 3.09 7.16
C SER A 435 6.62 2.21 7.54
N HIS A 436 5.89 1.68 6.55
CA HIS A 436 4.79 0.72 6.73
C HIS A 436 5.06 -0.51 5.87
N ARG A 437 5.40 -1.66 6.46
CA ARG A 437 5.62 -2.97 5.80
C ARG A 437 4.41 -3.48 4.97
N GLN A 438 3.97 -2.73 3.97
CA GLN A 438 2.81 -2.95 3.13
C GLN A 438 3.24 -2.73 1.69
N THR A 439 2.98 -3.74 0.86
CA THR A 439 3.17 -3.60 -0.58
C THR A 439 2.29 -2.48 -1.12
N GLU A 440 2.81 -1.69 -2.05
CA GLU A 440 2.14 -0.51 -2.61
C GLU A 440 0.74 -0.80 -3.20
N ARG A 441 0.56 -2.00 -3.74
CA ARG A 441 -0.73 -2.49 -4.21
C ARG A 441 -1.77 -2.47 -3.07
N GLY A 442 -1.39 -2.88 -1.85
CA GLY A 442 -2.23 -2.80 -0.66
C GLY A 442 -2.52 -1.37 -0.20
N CYS A 443 -1.66 -0.40 -0.54
CA CYS A 443 -1.87 1.01 -0.21
C CYS A 443 -2.88 1.67 -1.14
N VAL A 444 -2.86 1.36 -2.44
CA VAL A 444 -3.91 1.75 -3.40
C VAL A 444 -5.26 1.20 -2.93
N THR A 445 -5.30 -0.07 -2.51
CA THR A 445 -6.50 -0.69 -1.95
C THR A 445 -7.04 0.02 -0.72
N ARG A 446 -6.18 0.38 0.25
CA ARG A 446 -6.62 1.10 1.46
C ARG A 446 -7.08 2.52 1.17
N ALA A 447 -6.44 3.21 0.23
CA ALA A 447 -6.86 4.53 -0.21
C ALA A 447 -8.27 4.46 -0.85
N LEU A 448 -8.54 3.40 -1.62
CA LEU A 448 -9.87 3.16 -2.17
C LEU A 448 -10.90 2.72 -1.13
N GLN A 449 -10.51 1.91 -0.15
CA GLN A 449 -11.41 1.51 0.95
C GLN A 449 -11.83 2.68 1.83
N ARG A 450 -11.04 3.76 1.88
CA ARG A 450 -11.44 5.01 2.56
C ARG A 450 -12.41 5.86 1.73
N LYS A 451 -12.54 5.56 0.45
CA LYS A 451 -13.24 6.38 -0.53
C LYS A 451 -14.59 5.81 -0.96
N ILE A 452 -14.64 4.49 -1.11
CA ILE A 452 -15.86 3.69 -1.23
C ILE A 452 -16.49 3.58 0.16
#